data_AF-A0A0F9WG70-F1
#
_entry.id   AF-A0A0F9WG70-F1
#
_cell.length_a   1.000
_cell.length_b   1.000
_cell.length_c   1.000
_cell.angle_alpha   90.00
_cell.angle_beta   90.00
_cell.angle_gamma   90.00
#
_symmetry.space_group_name_H-M   'P 1'
#
loop_
_entity.id
_entity.type
_entity.pdbx_description
1 polymer ?
#
loop_
_entity_poly.entity_id
_entity_poly.type
_entity_poly.pdbx_seq_one_letter_code
_entity_poly.pdbx_strand_id
1 'polypeptide(L)'
;MKVAPLVIACLAAAVASGCIPSQPLAEGELDAAWSLSENVAAAAEYVQPTIAGRRFPAKWTIHQHPSVIWSTVTIVRALDELETQPKEISFAVSPVHAEAMVNLLDMVGEMLAGLAKLTDASRSGHSERWAETMAKTLVQVEKIARMVSLDDLDETGEMGKDPTGLAAGPLLKMLALYINENADGSLLGDLTADDVGRLRTVLTQLALKVSFDLAGRQLPPDLRAGLVSVMRQADRMDTLQLALDELLADAVGKAPPSVGEGKTAKIVRMISSWGPKSVHFFQQLIGQWDKIDKIELGLRRLGGRSVLTIDIHVLPGKEVRVAKAIVLQPTLVFRGGTRIVLMPESPETNQTIVTFDPIGEGAVEMRFEGMTYSMARLFAFPLSSGAVREVRVFTHVPKRGDSVINAVVLMEATDTRKDPRRVLVFHDVRRRQQVRTAFAVEPVTVRTEQAFSYLNARRRWTYHRIKELVPR
;
A
#
# COMPACT_ATOMS: atom_id res chain seq x y z
N MET A 1 -24.54 2.04 -7.11
CA MET A 1 -24.89 3.29 -7.83
C MET A 1 -25.92 4.12 -7.02
N LYS A 2 -25.57 4.66 -5.83
CA LYS A 2 -26.44 5.57 -5.03
C LYS A 2 -25.64 6.56 -4.14
N VAL A 3 -24.37 6.83 -4.46
CA VAL A 3 -23.51 7.76 -3.69
C VAL A 3 -23.48 9.16 -4.30
N ALA A 4 -23.66 9.27 -5.62
CA ALA A 4 -23.75 10.54 -6.34
C ALA A 4 -24.83 11.50 -5.79
N PRO A 5 -26.09 11.08 -5.52
CA PRO A 5 -27.10 12.00 -5.00
C PRO A 5 -26.83 12.44 -3.55
N LEU A 6 -26.14 11.63 -2.74
CA LEU A 6 -25.80 11.98 -1.35
C LEU A 6 -24.62 12.98 -1.28
N VAL A 7 -23.66 12.88 -2.21
CA VAL A 7 -22.53 13.80 -2.32
C VAL A 7 -22.96 15.12 -2.95
N ILE A 8 -23.84 15.08 -3.97
CA ILE A 8 -24.51 16.28 -4.49
C ILE A 8 -25.36 16.92 -3.39
N ALA A 9 -26.06 16.15 -2.56
CA ALA A 9 -26.80 16.70 -1.42
C ALA A 9 -25.88 17.24 -0.31
N CYS A 10 -24.70 16.65 -0.06
CA CYS A 10 -23.73 17.18 0.91
C CYS A 10 -23.00 18.42 0.41
N LEU A 11 -22.70 18.51 -0.90
CA LEU A 11 -22.15 19.72 -1.52
C LEU A 11 -23.22 20.80 -1.67
N ALA A 12 -24.45 20.46 -2.04
CA ALA A 12 -25.58 21.38 -2.03
C ALA A 12 -25.91 21.85 -0.61
N ALA A 13 -25.81 20.98 0.41
CA ALA A 13 -25.94 21.34 1.81
C ALA A 13 -24.74 22.16 2.31
N ALA A 14 -23.51 21.91 1.85
CA ALA A 14 -22.34 22.73 2.15
C ALA A 14 -22.43 24.11 1.47
N VAL A 15 -23.01 24.18 0.28
CA VAL A 15 -23.32 25.43 -0.45
C VAL A 15 -24.50 26.16 0.20
N ALA A 16 -25.48 25.44 0.76
CA ALA A 16 -26.66 26.02 1.43
C ALA A 16 -26.43 26.36 2.92
N SER A 17 -25.38 25.82 3.57
CA SER A 17 -25.10 26.04 5.01
C SER A 17 -24.06 27.11 5.32
N GLY A 18 -23.53 27.82 4.31
CA GLY A 18 -22.70 28.99 4.50
C GLY A 18 -21.32 28.86 3.88
N CYS A 19 -20.81 29.97 3.34
CA CYS A 19 -19.44 30.11 2.86
C CYS A 19 -18.47 29.58 3.93
N ILE A 20 -17.50 28.75 3.54
CA ILE A 20 -16.48 28.26 4.47
C ILE A 20 -15.72 29.48 5.01
N PRO A 21 -15.63 29.64 6.34
CA PRO A 21 -15.01 30.80 6.93
C PRO A 21 -13.54 30.87 6.51
N SER A 22 -13.17 32.03 5.96
CA SER A 22 -11.78 32.33 5.60
C SER A 22 -11.24 33.38 6.56
N GLN A 23 -10.06 33.15 7.12
CA GLN A 23 -9.39 34.10 8.00
C GLN A 23 -8.07 34.55 7.35
N PRO A 24 -7.64 35.81 7.53
CA PRO A 24 -6.26 36.21 7.26
C PRO A 24 -5.30 35.27 7.98
N LEU A 25 -4.21 34.92 7.32
CA LEU A 25 -3.19 34.10 7.94
C LEU A 25 -2.41 34.92 8.99
N ALA A 26 -2.11 34.34 10.14
CA ALA A 26 -1.25 35.00 11.13
C ALA A 26 0.19 35.08 10.60
N GLU A 27 0.95 36.06 11.08
CA GLU A 27 2.36 36.22 10.73
C GLU A 27 3.15 34.96 11.15
N GLY A 28 3.98 34.43 10.24
CA GLY A 28 4.76 33.21 10.46
C GLY A 28 3.97 31.88 10.48
N GLU A 29 2.63 31.89 10.39
CA GLU A 29 1.82 30.66 10.41
C GLU A 29 2.11 29.76 9.20
N LEU A 30 2.31 30.34 8.00
CA LEU A 30 2.68 29.56 6.82
C LEU A 30 4.08 28.97 6.95
N ASP A 31 5.03 29.71 7.52
CA ASP A 31 6.41 29.26 7.71
C ASP A 31 6.46 28.11 8.73
N ALA A 32 5.67 28.21 9.82
CA ALA A 32 5.55 27.14 10.80
C ALA A 32 4.90 25.88 10.20
N ALA A 33 3.90 26.05 9.33
CA ALA A 33 3.24 24.94 8.63
C ALA A 33 4.09 24.36 7.48
N TRP A 34 4.98 25.17 6.90
CA TRP A 34 5.86 24.82 5.79
C TRP A 34 7.28 24.55 6.28
N SER A 35 7.46 23.38 6.89
CA SER A 35 8.77 22.77 7.06
C SER A 35 8.86 21.62 6.08
N LEU A 36 9.88 21.56 5.21
CA LEU A 36 10.15 20.36 4.42
C LEU A 36 11.13 19.47 5.20
N SER A 37 10.99 18.17 5.08
CA SER A 37 11.99 17.22 5.57
C SER A 37 13.27 17.37 4.77
N GLU A 38 14.42 17.09 5.40
CA GLU A 38 15.70 17.04 4.68
C GLU A 38 15.64 16.02 3.53
N ASN A 39 16.46 16.22 2.50
CA ASN A 39 16.54 15.30 1.36
C ASN A 39 17.15 13.96 1.80
N VAL A 40 16.29 13.08 2.28
CA VAL A 40 16.61 11.77 2.83
C VAL A 40 17.23 10.86 1.77
N ALA A 41 16.81 10.98 0.51
CA ALA A 41 17.38 10.18 -0.57
C ALA A 41 18.86 10.52 -0.85
N ALA A 42 19.30 11.76 -0.63
CA ALA A 42 20.71 12.12 -0.80
C ALA A 42 21.60 11.51 0.31
N ALA A 43 21.07 11.41 1.53
CA ALA A 43 21.80 10.91 2.70
C ALA A 43 21.69 9.39 2.92
N ALA A 44 20.67 8.73 2.37
CA ALA A 44 20.41 7.31 2.59
C ALA A 44 21.22 6.41 1.64
N GLU A 45 21.86 5.38 2.19
CA GLU A 45 22.67 4.42 1.45
C GLU A 45 21.87 3.18 1.03
N TYR A 46 22.18 2.59 -0.12
CA TYR A 46 21.58 1.33 -0.55
C TYR A 46 22.00 0.17 0.37
N VAL A 47 21.03 -0.64 0.79
CA VAL A 47 21.29 -1.80 1.66
C VAL A 47 20.68 -3.04 1.06
N GLN A 48 21.51 -4.07 0.86
CA GLN A 48 21.04 -5.39 0.44
C GLN A 48 20.36 -6.08 1.62
N PRO A 49 19.05 -6.35 1.57
CA PRO A 49 18.40 -7.11 2.63
C PRO A 49 18.90 -8.55 2.58
N THR A 50 18.97 -9.19 3.73
CA THR A 50 19.44 -10.58 3.87
C THR A 50 18.37 -11.42 4.54
N ILE A 51 18.05 -12.59 3.95
CA ILE A 51 17.15 -13.58 4.54
C ILE A 51 17.84 -14.93 4.48
N ALA A 52 17.89 -15.64 5.61
CA ALA A 52 18.52 -16.97 5.69
C ALA A 52 19.98 -16.98 5.15
N GLY A 53 20.72 -15.88 5.34
CA GLY A 53 22.08 -15.71 4.82
C GLY A 53 22.20 -15.34 3.34
N ARG A 54 21.09 -15.33 2.57
CA ARG A 54 21.05 -14.92 1.17
C ARG A 54 20.79 -13.42 1.04
N ARG A 55 21.64 -12.72 0.29
CA ARG A 55 21.48 -11.29 -0.03
C ARG A 55 20.58 -11.09 -1.24
N PHE A 56 19.82 -10.00 -1.22
CA PHE A 56 18.95 -9.60 -2.32
C PHE A 56 19.36 -8.23 -2.87
N PRO A 57 18.97 -7.91 -4.12
CA PRO A 57 19.24 -6.62 -4.71
C PRO A 57 18.60 -5.48 -3.91
N ALA A 58 19.41 -4.46 -3.65
CA ALA A 58 18.94 -3.22 -3.02
C ALA A 58 18.24 -2.31 -4.03
N LYS A 59 18.56 -2.46 -5.33
CA LYS A 59 17.98 -1.66 -6.42
C LYS A 59 17.38 -2.56 -7.49
N TRP A 60 16.19 -2.23 -7.94
CA TRP A 60 15.44 -2.91 -8.99
C TRP A 60 15.05 -1.89 -10.04
N THR A 61 15.36 -2.15 -11.31
CA THR A 61 14.99 -1.26 -12.42
C THR A 61 14.11 -2.01 -13.42
N ILE A 62 12.99 -1.41 -13.77
CA ILE A 62 11.98 -1.99 -14.65
C ILE A 62 11.84 -1.07 -15.85
N HIS A 63 12.30 -1.52 -17.00
CA HIS A 63 12.25 -0.77 -18.24
C HIS A 63 11.01 -1.11 -19.05
N GLN A 64 10.42 -0.12 -19.68
CA GLN A 64 9.42 -0.36 -20.70
C GLN A 64 10.10 -0.90 -21.97
N HIS A 65 9.53 -1.95 -22.57
CA HIS A 65 10.02 -2.48 -23.83
C HIS A 65 8.87 -3.02 -24.69
N PRO A 66 8.79 -2.70 -25.99
CA PRO A 66 7.65 -3.08 -26.81
C PRO A 66 7.54 -4.60 -27.05
N SER A 67 8.68 -5.31 -27.11
CA SER A 67 8.68 -6.75 -27.40
C SER A 67 8.37 -7.59 -26.15
N VAL A 68 7.34 -8.43 -26.26
CA VAL A 68 6.98 -9.46 -25.26
C VAL A 68 8.14 -10.45 -25.11
N ILE A 69 8.63 -11.04 -26.20
CA ILE A 69 9.69 -12.06 -26.18
C ILE A 69 10.94 -11.53 -25.47
N TRP A 70 11.39 -10.33 -25.84
CA TRP A 70 12.57 -9.73 -25.22
C TRP A 70 12.36 -9.50 -23.72
N SER A 71 11.19 -8.98 -23.35
CA SER A 71 10.83 -8.79 -21.95
C SER A 71 10.88 -10.10 -21.18
N THR A 72 10.25 -11.16 -21.70
CA THR A 72 10.27 -12.51 -21.08
C THR A 72 11.70 -13.02 -20.88
N VAL A 73 12.56 -12.91 -21.90
CA VAL A 73 13.98 -13.32 -21.79
C VAL A 73 14.69 -12.55 -20.68
N THR A 74 14.51 -11.22 -20.61
CA THR A 74 15.14 -10.41 -19.55
C THR A 74 14.58 -10.71 -18.16
N ILE A 75 13.29 -11.04 -18.05
CA ILE A 75 12.66 -11.43 -16.79
C ILE A 75 13.21 -12.77 -16.30
N VAL A 76 13.30 -13.78 -17.18
CA VAL A 76 13.87 -15.09 -16.83
C VAL A 76 15.33 -14.93 -16.41
N ARG A 77 16.12 -14.18 -17.18
CA ARG A 77 17.50 -13.87 -16.82
C ARG A 77 17.61 -13.15 -15.48
N ALA A 78 16.73 -12.19 -15.19
CA ALA A 78 16.70 -11.53 -13.89
C ALA A 78 16.34 -12.52 -12.76
N LEU A 79 15.41 -13.45 -12.99
CA LEU A 79 15.09 -14.50 -12.01
C LEU A 79 16.30 -15.39 -11.72
N ASP A 80 17.06 -15.79 -12.74
CA ASP A 80 18.31 -16.55 -12.58
C ASP A 80 19.39 -15.73 -11.88
N GLU A 81 19.55 -14.46 -12.25
CA GLU A 81 20.53 -13.56 -11.63
C GLU A 81 20.28 -13.40 -10.13
N LEU A 82 19.02 -13.47 -9.64
CA LEU A 82 18.73 -13.44 -8.20
C LEU A 82 19.40 -14.57 -7.40
N GLU A 83 19.79 -15.68 -8.03
CA GLU A 83 20.57 -16.75 -7.40
C GLU A 83 22.00 -16.32 -7.08
N THR A 84 22.55 -15.43 -7.90
CA THR A 84 23.91 -14.89 -7.75
C THR A 84 24.02 -13.73 -6.75
N GLN A 85 22.91 -13.36 -6.10
CA GLN A 85 22.83 -12.31 -5.07
C GLN A 85 23.34 -10.92 -5.52
N PRO A 86 22.88 -10.38 -6.66
CA PRO A 86 23.42 -9.16 -7.21
C PRO A 86 23.03 -7.95 -6.35
N LYS A 87 23.80 -6.87 -6.44
CA LYS A 87 23.51 -5.60 -5.74
C LYS A 87 22.30 -4.89 -6.35
N GLU A 88 22.18 -5.00 -7.66
CA GLU A 88 21.15 -4.37 -8.47
C GLU A 88 20.65 -5.36 -9.50
N ILE A 89 19.40 -5.19 -9.91
CA ILE A 89 18.79 -6.01 -10.96
C ILE A 89 17.95 -5.15 -11.89
N SER A 90 17.97 -5.50 -13.17
CA SER A 90 17.24 -4.78 -14.20
C SER A 90 16.59 -5.75 -15.18
N PHE A 91 15.35 -5.47 -15.55
CA PHE A 91 14.62 -6.24 -16.56
C PHE A 91 13.63 -5.37 -17.31
N ALA A 92 13.20 -5.86 -18.48
CA ALA A 92 12.21 -5.20 -19.32
C ALA A 92 10.82 -5.80 -19.14
N VAL A 93 9.79 -4.96 -19.23
CA VAL A 93 8.38 -5.31 -19.16
C VAL A 93 7.68 -4.74 -20.39
N SER A 94 6.94 -5.60 -21.10
CA SER A 94 6.12 -5.18 -22.23
C SER A 94 4.70 -4.79 -21.80
N PRO A 95 3.92 -4.09 -22.65
CA PRO A 95 2.53 -3.76 -22.35
C PRO A 95 1.68 -4.99 -21.99
N VAL A 96 1.91 -6.14 -22.64
CA VAL A 96 1.20 -7.40 -22.34
C VAL A 96 1.56 -7.92 -20.94
N HIS A 97 2.84 -7.90 -20.57
CA HIS A 97 3.27 -8.26 -19.21
C HIS A 97 2.70 -7.29 -18.16
N ALA A 98 2.66 -5.99 -18.47
CA ALA A 98 2.10 -4.97 -17.59
C ALA A 98 0.59 -5.19 -17.36
N GLU A 99 -0.17 -5.55 -18.39
CA GLU A 99 -1.59 -5.90 -18.27
C GLU A 99 -1.79 -7.14 -17.37
N ALA A 100 -0.99 -8.19 -17.56
CA ALA A 100 -1.01 -9.35 -16.68
C ALA A 100 -0.67 -8.98 -15.22
N MET A 101 0.31 -8.10 -15.02
CA MET A 101 0.66 -7.56 -13.70
C MET A 101 -0.49 -6.78 -13.05
N VAL A 102 -1.27 -6.01 -13.83
CA VAL A 102 -2.46 -5.30 -13.31
C VAL A 102 -3.48 -6.27 -12.74
N ASN A 103 -3.74 -7.38 -13.44
CA ASN A 103 -4.66 -8.43 -12.98
C ASN A 103 -4.11 -9.16 -11.74
N LEU A 104 -2.80 -9.41 -11.71
CA LEU A 104 -2.11 -9.99 -10.55
C LEU A 104 -2.17 -9.08 -9.33
N LEU A 105 -1.97 -7.78 -9.50
CA LEU A 105 -2.10 -6.81 -8.41
C LEU A 105 -3.52 -6.79 -7.85
N ASP A 106 -4.56 -7.01 -8.66
CA ASP A 106 -5.93 -7.12 -8.16
C ASP A 106 -6.08 -8.31 -7.19
N MET A 107 -5.56 -9.48 -7.56
CA MET A 107 -5.53 -10.68 -6.71
C MET A 107 -4.73 -10.46 -5.41
N VAL A 108 -3.60 -9.77 -5.49
CA VAL A 108 -2.82 -9.37 -4.30
C VAL A 108 -3.64 -8.42 -3.41
N GLY A 109 -4.40 -7.51 -4.01
CA GLY A 109 -5.31 -6.61 -3.32
C GLY A 109 -6.40 -7.37 -2.55
N GLU A 110 -7.00 -8.39 -3.18
CA GLU A 110 -7.97 -9.28 -2.53
C GLU A 110 -7.35 -10.06 -1.37
N MET A 111 -6.14 -10.60 -1.56
CA MET A 111 -5.39 -11.30 -0.52
C MET A 111 -5.15 -10.39 0.69
N LEU A 112 -4.65 -9.16 0.48
CA LEU A 112 -4.44 -8.19 1.55
C LEU A 112 -5.74 -7.76 2.23
N ALA A 113 -6.84 -7.65 1.48
CA ALA A 113 -8.16 -7.37 2.04
C ALA A 113 -8.68 -8.55 2.89
N GLY A 114 -8.37 -9.79 2.52
CA GLY A 114 -8.62 -10.99 3.32
C GLY A 114 -7.88 -10.95 4.65
N LEU A 115 -6.57 -10.68 4.61
CA LEU A 115 -5.75 -10.51 5.82
C LEU A 115 -6.28 -9.37 6.71
N ALA A 116 -6.74 -8.26 6.12
CA ALA A 116 -7.34 -7.17 6.88
C ALA A 116 -8.59 -7.63 7.65
N LYS A 117 -9.45 -8.46 7.05
CA LYS A 117 -10.65 -9.04 7.71
C LYS A 117 -10.29 -9.98 8.87
N LEU A 118 -9.15 -10.66 8.82
CA LEU A 118 -8.68 -11.51 9.95
C LEU A 118 -8.43 -10.70 11.22
N THR A 119 -8.05 -9.43 11.09
CA THR A 119 -7.91 -8.50 12.22
C THR A 119 -9.23 -8.31 12.98
N ASP A 120 -10.37 -8.38 12.29
CA ASP A 120 -11.69 -8.24 12.91
C ASP A 120 -12.19 -9.60 13.43
N ALA A 121 -11.95 -10.70 12.70
CA ALA A 121 -12.35 -12.05 13.09
C ALA A 121 -11.63 -12.53 14.37
N SER A 122 -10.32 -12.31 14.48
CA SER A 122 -9.51 -12.67 15.66
C SER A 122 -10.01 -12.04 16.96
N ARG A 123 -10.54 -10.81 16.89
CA ARG A 123 -11.10 -10.10 18.06
C ARG A 123 -12.43 -10.67 18.54
N SER A 124 -13.14 -11.38 17.67
CA SER A 124 -14.47 -11.90 17.93
C SER A 124 -14.49 -13.33 18.48
N GLY A 125 -13.33 -14.01 18.57
CA GLY A 125 -13.22 -15.38 19.10
C GLY A 125 -13.71 -16.49 18.17
N HIS A 126 -14.04 -16.19 16.90
CA HIS A 126 -14.55 -17.18 15.94
C HIS A 126 -13.39 -17.83 15.16
N SER A 127 -12.81 -18.91 15.70
CA SER A 127 -11.70 -19.65 15.08
C SER A 127 -12.05 -20.21 13.70
N GLU A 128 -13.28 -20.70 13.50
CA GLU A 128 -13.76 -21.23 12.22
C GLU A 128 -13.78 -20.14 11.13
N ARG A 129 -14.35 -18.97 11.44
CA ARG A 129 -14.39 -17.84 10.50
C ARG A 129 -12.99 -17.31 10.16
N TRP A 130 -12.07 -17.37 11.12
CA TRP A 130 -10.66 -17.05 10.88
C TRP A 130 -10.03 -18.07 9.92
N ALA A 131 -10.26 -19.37 10.15
CA ALA A 131 -9.73 -20.45 9.31
C ALA A 131 -10.24 -20.35 7.87
N GLU A 132 -11.56 -20.16 7.69
CA GLU A 132 -12.19 -20.03 6.37
C GLU A 132 -11.61 -18.84 5.59
N THR A 133 -11.43 -17.70 6.27
CA THR A 133 -10.88 -16.49 5.65
C THR A 133 -9.40 -16.66 5.30
N MET A 134 -8.64 -17.35 6.15
CA MET A 134 -7.23 -17.64 5.90
C MET A 134 -7.05 -18.68 4.79
N ALA A 135 -7.91 -19.71 4.70
CA ALA A 135 -7.94 -20.67 3.61
C ALA A 135 -8.18 -19.98 2.26
N LYS A 136 -9.17 -19.08 2.18
CA LYS A 136 -9.40 -18.24 0.97
C LYS A 136 -8.17 -17.41 0.60
N THR A 137 -7.48 -16.86 1.61
CA THR A 137 -6.25 -16.08 1.39
C THR A 137 -5.13 -16.95 0.81
N LEU A 138 -4.93 -18.17 1.35
CA LEU A 138 -3.94 -19.12 0.83
C LEU A 138 -4.29 -19.64 -0.56
N VAL A 139 -5.56 -19.81 -0.90
CA VAL A 139 -5.98 -20.11 -2.28
C VAL A 139 -5.55 -19.00 -3.23
N GLN A 140 -5.66 -17.72 -2.83
CA GLN A 140 -5.16 -16.61 -3.66
C GLN A 140 -3.62 -16.63 -3.77
N VAL A 141 -2.91 -16.96 -2.68
CA VAL A 141 -1.45 -17.16 -2.73
C VAL A 141 -1.08 -18.25 -3.74
N GLU A 142 -1.79 -19.37 -3.76
CA GLU A 142 -1.53 -20.46 -4.71
C GLU A 142 -1.80 -20.05 -6.15
N LYS A 143 -2.91 -19.35 -6.42
CA LYS A 143 -3.21 -18.81 -7.74
C LYS A 143 -2.10 -17.89 -8.22
N ILE A 144 -1.68 -16.95 -7.37
CA ILE A 144 -0.57 -16.04 -7.65
C ILE A 144 0.69 -16.84 -7.95
N ALA A 145 1.07 -17.77 -7.07
CA ALA A 145 2.27 -18.60 -7.23
C ALA A 145 2.31 -19.35 -8.57
N ARG A 146 1.20 -19.99 -8.97
CA ARG A 146 1.09 -20.73 -10.25
C ARG A 146 1.24 -19.84 -11.49
N MET A 147 0.84 -18.57 -11.41
CA MET A 147 0.96 -17.63 -12.53
C MET A 147 2.36 -17.03 -12.69
N VAL A 148 3.12 -16.94 -11.59
CA VAL A 148 4.39 -16.19 -11.55
C VAL A 148 5.63 -17.07 -11.40
N SER A 149 5.45 -18.39 -11.25
CA SER A 149 6.54 -19.34 -11.03
C SER A 149 6.80 -20.18 -12.27
N LEU A 150 8.08 -20.40 -12.57
CA LEU A 150 8.53 -21.33 -13.62
C LEU A 150 8.42 -22.80 -13.17
N ASP A 151 8.41 -23.06 -11.86
CA ASP A 151 8.41 -24.41 -11.25
C ASP A 151 7.18 -25.28 -11.60
N ASP A 152 6.09 -24.69 -12.11
CA ASP A 152 4.86 -25.39 -12.51
C ASP A 152 4.64 -25.39 -14.05
N LEU A 153 5.70 -25.10 -14.83
CA LEU A 153 5.77 -25.50 -16.24
C LEU A 153 5.98 -27.02 -16.24
N ASP A 154 4.87 -27.76 -16.29
CA ASP A 154 4.85 -29.22 -16.18
C ASP A 154 5.94 -29.90 -17.05
N GLU A 155 6.49 -30.98 -16.51
CA GLU A 155 7.39 -31.94 -17.16
C GLU A 155 6.81 -32.56 -18.45
N THR A 156 5.59 -32.19 -18.86
CA THR A 156 4.92 -32.60 -20.10
C THR A 156 5.30 -31.74 -21.32
N GLY A 157 6.08 -30.67 -21.16
CA GLY A 157 6.60 -29.91 -22.30
C GLY A 157 5.53 -29.13 -23.08
N GLU A 158 4.33 -28.94 -22.54
CA GLU A 158 3.38 -28.00 -23.13
C GLU A 158 3.80 -26.56 -22.82
N MET A 159 4.36 -25.88 -23.83
CA MET A 159 4.51 -24.42 -23.89
C MET A 159 3.13 -23.71 -23.97
N GLY A 160 2.23 -23.99 -23.02
CA GLY A 160 0.84 -23.54 -23.05
C GLY A 160 0.45 -22.52 -21.99
N LYS A 161 1.26 -22.28 -20.96
CA LYS A 161 0.98 -21.26 -19.94
C LYS A 161 1.62 -19.93 -20.37
N ASP A 162 0.77 -18.93 -20.58
CA ASP A 162 1.17 -17.58 -20.97
C ASP A 162 2.26 -17.02 -20.01
N PRO A 163 3.51 -16.80 -20.46
CA PRO A 163 4.61 -16.38 -19.59
C PRO A 163 4.47 -14.94 -19.07
N THR A 164 3.40 -14.23 -19.45
CA THR A 164 3.14 -12.85 -19.06
C THR A 164 3.10 -12.64 -17.55
N GLY A 165 2.68 -13.65 -16.78
CA GLY A 165 2.65 -13.60 -15.32
C GLY A 165 4.03 -13.55 -14.65
N LEU A 166 5.09 -14.01 -15.33
CA LEU A 166 6.45 -14.06 -14.78
C LEU A 166 6.99 -12.67 -14.38
N ALA A 167 6.53 -11.61 -15.06
CA ALA A 167 6.95 -10.23 -14.78
C ALA A 167 6.63 -9.79 -13.35
N ALA A 168 5.58 -10.34 -12.73
CA ALA A 168 5.20 -10.00 -11.37
C ALA A 168 6.06 -10.71 -10.31
N GLY A 169 6.68 -11.85 -10.63
CA GLY A 169 7.46 -12.64 -9.67
C GLY A 169 8.58 -11.85 -8.98
N PRO A 170 9.48 -11.21 -9.74
CA PRO A 170 10.53 -10.32 -9.22
C PRO A 170 9.98 -9.22 -8.27
N LEU A 171 8.89 -8.57 -8.67
CA LEU A 171 8.24 -7.50 -7.90
C LEU A 171 7.64 -8.01 -6.59
N LEU A 172 6.92 -9.14 -6.63
CA LEU A 172 6.32 -9.73 -5.43
C LEU A 172 7.38 -10.20 -4.44
N LYS A 173 8.48 -10.79 -4.92
CA LYS A 173 9.64 -11.11 -4.08
C LYS A 173 10.15 -9.84 -3.40
N MET A 174 10.42 -8.78 -4.15
CA MET A 174 10.90 -7.51 -3.59
C MET A 174 9.95 -6.93 -2.53
N LEU A 175 8.64 -6.90 -2.79
CA LEU A 175 7.64 -6.42 -1.83
C LEU A 175 7.65 -7.24 -0.54
N ALA A 176 7.75 -8.57 -0.64
CA ALA A 176 7.87 -9.44 0.52
C ALA A 176 9.14 -9.16 1.33
N LEU A 177 10.28 -8.92 0.66
CA LEU A 177 11.53 -8.52 1.31
C LEU A 177 11.39 -7.19 2.05
N TYR A 178 10.77 -6.19 1.41
CA TYR A 178 10.54 -4.88 2.02
C TYR A 178 9.65 -4.97 3.26
N ILE A 179 8.56 -5.75 3.18
CA ILE A 179 7.67 -5.98 4.31
C ILE A 179 8.43 -6.67 5.45
N ASN A 180 9.25 -7.67 5.14
CA ASN A 180 10.07 -8.38 6.12
C ASN A 180 11.12 -7.48 6.78
N GLU A 181 11.78 -6.61 6.01
CA GLU A 181 12.77 -5.66 6.52
C GLU A 181 12.14 -4.66 7.50
N ASN A 182 10.94 -4.15 7.18
CA ASN A 182 10.19 -3.30 8.12
C ASN A 182 9.76 -4.04 9.39
N ALA A 183 9.75 -5.37 9.36
CA ALA A 183 9.48 -6.24 10.50
C ALA A 183 10.74 -6.77 11.18
N ASP A 184 11.89 -6.11 10.99
CA ASP A 184 13.18 -6.50 11.57
C ASP A 184 13.56 -7.96 11.22
N GLY A 185 13.11 -8.46 10.06
CA GLY A 185 13.35 -9.84 9.62
C GLY A 185 12.43 -10.90 10.23
N SER A 186 11.54 -10.53 11.14
CA SER A 186 10.72 -11.51 11.91
C SER A 186 9.67 -12.26 11.08
N LEU A 187 9.30 -11.77 9.89
CA LEU A 187 8.24 -12.38 9.08
C LEU A 187 8.73 -13.61 8.30
N LEU A 188 9.97 -13.53 7.80
CA LEU A 188 10.59 -14.54 6.96
C LEU A 188 11.80 -15.21 7.64
N GLY A 189 12.03 -14.96 8.93
CA GLY A 189 13.17 -15.50 9.69
C GLY A 189 13.19 -17.03 9.81
N ASP A 190 12.04 -17.69 9.65
CA ASP A 190 11.90 -19.16 9.73
C ASP A 190 12.11 -19.86 8.37
N LEU A 191 12.55 -19.11 7.35
CA LEU A 191 12.84 -19.66 6.01
C LEU A 191 14.31 -20.10 5.90
N THR A 192 14.53 -21.19 5.17
CA THR A 192 15.86 -21.61 4.73
C THR A 192 16.28 -20.88 3.45
N ALA A 193 17.56 -20.92 3.06
CA ALA A 193 18.03 -20.29 1.82
C ALA A 193 17.29 -20.79 0.57
N ASP A 194 16.95 -22.08 0.54
CA ASP A 194 16.17 -22.72 -0.52
C ASP A 194 14.72 -22.24 -0.53
N ASP A 195 14.11 -22.10 0.65
CA ASP A 195 12.74 -21.59 0.78
C ASP A 195 12.60 -20.18 0.21
N VAL A 196 13.59 -19.30 0.41
CA VAL A 196 13.53 -17.92 -0.10
C VAL A 196 13.60 -17.87 -1.63
N GLY A 197 14.17 -18.90 -2.28
CA GLY A 197 14.14 -19.04 -3.74
C GLY A 197 12.72 -19.19 -4.29
N ARG A 198 11.80 -19.78 -3.50
CA ARG A 198 10.46 -20.16 -3.94
C ARG A 198 9.41 -19.13 -3.50
N LEU A 199 8.88 -18.36 -4.46
CA LEU A 199 7.90 -17.29 -4.16
C LEU A 199 6.64 -17.83 -3.47
N ARG A 200 6.16 -19.03 -3.84
CA ARG A 200 5.09 -19.74 -3.14
C ARG A 200 5.36 -19.82 -1.64
N THR A 201 6.54 -20.32 -1.26
CA THR A 201 6.93 -20.49 0.15
C THR A 201 7.03 -19.15 0.87
N VAL A 202 7.61 -18.14 0.22
CA VAL A 202 7.73 -16.78 0.79
C VAL A 202 6.36 -16.15 1.07
N LEU A 203 5.43 -16.19 0.10
CA LEU A 203 4.09 -15.62 0.26
C LEU A 203 3.27 -16.39 1.29
N THR A 204 3.35 -17.73 1.30
CA THR A 204 2.66 -18.56 2.29
C THR A 204 3.17 -18.28 3.71
N GLN A 205 4.49 -18.21 3.91
CA GLN A 205 5.08 -17.86 5.21
C GLN A 205 4.64 -16.47 5.66
N LEU A 206 4.66 -15.49 4.75
CA LEU A 206 4.20 -14.13 5.05
C LEU A 206 2.74 -14.16 5.53
N ALA A 207 1.84 -14.77 4.75
CA ALA A 207 0.43 -14.82 5.07
C ALA A 207 0.16 -15.53 6.41
N LEU A 208 0.86 -16.63 6.69
CA LEU A 208 0.74 -17.40 7.94
C LEU A 208 1.25 -16.63 9.15
N LYS A 209 2.46 -16.06 9.07
CA LYS A 209 3.03 -15.33 10.20
C LYS A 209 2.16 -14.13 10.56
N VAL A 210 1.72 -13.40 9.53
CA VAL A 210 0.80 -12.27 9.65
C VAL A 210 -0.52 -12.69 10.30
N SER A 211 -1.15 -13.78 9.85
CA SER A 211 -2.46 -14.20 10.34
C SER A 211 -2.43 -14.75 11.77
N PHE A 212 -1.42 -15.54 12.13
CA PHE A 212 -1.24 -16.07 13.48
C PHE A 212 -0.89 -14.96 14.48
N ASP A 213 -0.03 -14.01 14.10
CA ASP A 213 0.28 -12.85 14.95
C ASP A 213 -0.97 -11.97 15.16
N LEU A 214 -1.85 -11.83 14.16
CA LEU A 214 -3.15 -11.17 14.33
C LEU A 214 -4.09 -11.92 15.28
N ALA A 215 -4.05 -13.26 15.26
CA ALA A 215 -4.80 -14.11 16.17
C ALA A 215 -4.21 -14.13 17.59
N GLY A 216 -3.04 -13.49 17.82
CA GLY A 216 -2.33 -13.57 19.10
C GLY A 216 -1.82 -14.98 19.39
N ARG A 217 -1.51 -15.75 18.34
CA ARG A 217 -1.05 -17.15 18.41
C ARG A 217 0.33 -17.29 17.79
N GLN A 218 1.08 -18.28 18.24
CA GLN A 218 2.35 -18.64 17.59
C GLN A 218 2.08 -19.55 16.40
N LEU A 219 2.81 -19.33 15.30
CA LEU A 219 2.76 -20.21 14.13
C LEU A 219 3.36 -21.59 14.47
N PRO A 220 2.63 -22.70 14.29
CA PRO A 220 3.21 -24.03 14.49
C PRO A 220 4.33 -24.32 13.48
N PRO A 221 5.47 -24.92 13.89
CA PRO A 221 6.64 -25.10 13.02
C PRO A 221 6.37 -25.90 11.73
N ASP A 222 5.55 -26.95 11.83
CA ASP A 222 5.32 -27.89 10.72
C ASP A 222 4.15 -27.48 9.81
N LEU A 223 3.36 -26.49 10.21
CA LEU A 223 2.14 -26.11 9.50
C LEU A 223 2.46 -25.63 8.07
N ARG A 224 3.53 -24.86 7.88
CA ARG A 224 3.94 -24.38 6.56
C ARG A 224 4.18 -25.53 5.58
N ALA A 225 4.97 -26.52 6.00
CA ALA A 225 5.34 -27.64 5.14
C ALA A 225 4.09 -28.46 4.74
N GLY A 226 3.19 -28.71 5.70
CA GLY A 226 1.91 -29.36 5.44
C GLY A 226 1.04 -28.58 4.43
N LEU A 227 0.87 -27.28 4.64
CA LEU A 227 0.06 -26.44 3.75
C LEU A 227 0.65 -26.34 2.34
N VAL A 228 1.97 -26.14 2.21
CA VAL A 228 2.64 -26.09 0.90
C VAL A 228 2.48 -27.42 0.16
N SER A 229 2.57 -28.56 0.85
CA SER A 229 2.33 -29.88 0.26
C SER A 229 0.90 -30.01 -0.29
N VAL A 230 -0.11 -29.61 0.50
CA VAL A 230 -1.53 -29.64 0.08
C VAL A 230 -1.78 -28.71 -1.10
N MET A 231 -1.22 -27.49 -1.08
CA MET A 231 -1.34 -26.53 -2.18
C MET A 231 -0.74 -27.05 -3.49
N ARG A 232 0.38 -27.78 -3.42
CA ARG A 232 1.04 -28.38 -4.59
C ARG A 232 0.28 -29.58 -5.15
N GLN A 233 -0.34 -30.39 -4.29
CA GLN A 233 -1.05 -31.62 -4.70
C GLN A 233 -2.48 -31.37 -5.21
N ALA A 234 -3.03 -30.17 -4.99
CA ALA A 234 -4.41 -29.89 -5.35
C ALA A 234 -4.58 -29.54 -6.84
N ASP A 235 -5.32 -30.36 -7.58
CA ASP A 235 -5.67 -30.09 -8.98
C ASP A 235 -6.72 -28.98 -9.12
N ARG A 236 -7.64 -28.85 -8.15
CA ARG A 236 -8.75 -27.89 -8.16
C ARG A 236 -8.69 -26.93 -6.97
N MET A 237 -9.01 -25.66 -7.22
CA MET A 237 -9.00 -24.61 -6.19
C MET A 237 -10.12 -24.78 -5.15
N ASP A 238 -11.27 -25.33 -5.54
CA ASP A 238 -12.40 -25.54 -4.62
C ASP A 238 -12.09 -26.61 -3.57
N THR A 239 -11.44 -27.71 -3.98
CA THR A 239 -11.02 -28.79 -3.08
C THR A 239 -9.85 -28.35 -2.20
N LEU A 240 -8.97 -27.49 -2.73
CA LEU A 240 -7.89 -26.88 -1.97
C LEU A 240 -8.44 -26.07 -0.80
N GLN A 241 -9.48 -25.24 -1.02
CA GLN A 241 -10.01 -24.39 0.04
C GLN A 241 -10.52 -25.20 1.24
N LEU A 242 -11.28 -26.27 0.99
CA LEU A 242 -11.81 -27.14 2.05
C LEU A 242 -10.69 -27.82 2.86
N ALA A 243 -9.69 -28.37 2.18
CA ALA A 243 -8.55 -29.02 2.84
C ALA A 243 -7.72 -28.03 3.68
N LEU A 244 -7.55 -26.79 3.20
CA LEU A 244 -6.86 -25.74 3.94
C LEU A 244 -7.66 -25.29 5.18
N ASP A 245 -8.98 -25.20 5.06
CA ASP A 245 -9.86 -24.77 6.16
C ASP A 245 -9.77 -25.73 7.35
N GLU A 246 -9.89 -27.04 7.09
CA GLU A 246 -9.76 -28.09 8.12
C GLU A 246 -8.40 -28.05 8.84
N LEU A 247 -7.31 -27.94 8.07
CA LEU A 247 -5.95 -27.87 8.63
C LEU A 247 -5.70 -26.61 9.46
N LEU A 248 -6.23 -25.46 9.00
CA LEU A 248 -6.07 -24.18 9.69
C LEU A 248 -6.91 -24.09 10.96
N ALA A 249 -8.13 -24.64 10.96
CA ALA A 249 -8.99 -24.68 12.12
C ALA A 249 -8.38 -25.51 13.26
N ASP A 250 -7.79 -26.66 12.93
CA ASP A 250 -7.06 -27.49 13.89
C ASP A 250 -5.81 -26.77 14.44
N ALA A 251 -5.03 -26.16 13.55
CA ALA A 251 -3.78 -25.51 13.92
C ALA A 251 -3.99 -24.28 14.80
N VAL A 252 -4.98 -23.42 14.52
CA VAL A 252 -5.22 -22.21 15.33
C VAL A 252 -5.76 -22.55 16.72
N GLY A 253 -6.53 -23.63 16.85
CA GLY A 253 -7.04 -24.11 18.13
C GLY A 253 -5.95 -24.64 19.06
N LYS A 254 -4.93 -25.31 18.49
CA LYS A 254 -3.81 -25.92 19.23
C LYS A 254 -2.63 -24.97 19.45
N ALA A 255 -2.53 -23.89 18.68
CA ALA A 255 -1.40 -22.97 18.75
C ALA A 255 -1.31 -22.27 20.12
N PRO A 256 -0.12 -22.17 20.73
CA PRO A 256 0.04 -21.46 22.00
C PRO A 256 -0.17 -19.95 21.79
N PRO A 257 -0.54 -19.21 22.85
CA PRO A 257 -0.62 -17.76 22.78
C PRO A 257 0.75 -17.15 22.45
N SER A 258 0.76 -16.10 21.65
CA SER A 258 1.97 -15.33 21.35
C SER A 258 2.35 -14.51 22.57
N VAL A 259 3.64 -14.57 22.94
CA VAL A 259 4.21 -13.81 24.08
C VAL A 259 4.62 -12.38 23.63
N GLY A 260 4.63 -12.12 22.32
CA GLY A 260 5.12 -10.87 21.72
C GLY A 260 4.02 -9.97 21.16
N GLU A 261 3.26 -9.29 22.02
CA GLU A 261 2.40 -8.19 21.58
C GLU A 261 3.25 -6.93 21.35
N GLY A 262 3.51 -6.56 20.11
CA GLY A 262 4.04 -5.21 19.87
C GLY A 262 4.34 -4.88 18.42
N LYS A 263 5.44 -5.41 17.89
CA LYS A 263 6.00 -4.95 16.62
C LYS A 263 5.30 -5.54 15.40
N THR A 264 5.24 -6.87 15.29
CA THR A 264 4.68 -7.53 14.10
C THR A 264 3.19 -7.24 13.96
N ALA A 265 2.42 -7.29 15.05
CA ALA A 265 1.00 -6.90 15.02
C ALA A 265 0.76 -5.42 14.63
N LYS A 266 1.65 -4.49 15.02
CA LYS A 266 1.57 -3.08 14.59
C LYS A 266 1.83 -2.95 13.09
N ILE A 267 2.88 -3.60 12.59
CA ILE A 267 3.25 -3.60 11.16
C ILE A 267 2.15 -4.25 10.31
N VAL A 268 1.56 -5.34 10.79
CA VAL A 268 0.45 -6.00 10.10
C VAL A 268 -0.78 -5.11 10.04
N ARG A 269 -1.19 -4.48 11.15
CA ARG A 269 -2.32 -3.54 11.14
C ARG A 269 -2.06 -2.37 10.20
N MET A 270 -0.81 -1.91 10.16
CA MET A 270 -0.36 -0.91 9.19
C MET A 270 -0.59 -1.45 7.76
N ILE A 271 0.02 -2.58 7.38
CA ILE A 271 -0.09 -3.19 6.03
C ILE A 271 -1.54 -3.46 5.64
N SER A 272 -2.36 -3.99 6.54
CA SER A 272 -3.78 -4.22 6.28
C SER A 272 -4.55 -2.92 6.00
N SER A 273 -4.08 -1.77 6.50
CA SER A 273 -4.72 -0.46 6.31
C SER A 273 -4.25 0.32 5.07
N TRP A 274 -2.97 0.19 4.69
CA TRP A 274 -2.39 0.89 3.53
C TRP A 274 -2.14 -0.03 2.33
N GLY A 275 -1.84 -1.30 2.54
CA GLY A 275 -1.50 -2.29 1.53
C GLY A 275 -2.49 -2.34 0.37
N PRO A 276 -3.80 -2.53 0.58
CA PRO A 276 -4.78 -2.50 -0.50
C PRO A 276 -4.79 -1.19 -1.30
N LYS A 277 -4.56 -0.05 -0.64
CA LYS A 277 -4.51 1.26 -1.31
C LYS A 277 -3.24 1.43 -2.13
N SER A 278 -2.10 0.95 -1.61
CA SER A 278 -0.83 0.98 -2.34
C SER A 278 -0.85 0.04 -3.53
N VAL A 279 -1.41 -1.16 -3.39
CA VAL A 279 -1.62 -2.08 -4.52
C VAL A 279 -2.48 -1.41 -5.59
N HIS A 280 -3.58 -0.77 -5.21
CA HIS A 280 -4.42 -0.04 -6.16
C HIS A 280 -3.69 1.15 -6.82
N PHE A 281 -2.85 1.88 -6.08
CA PHE A 281 -1.99 2.93 -6.64
C PHE A 281 -1.06 2.36 -7.73
N PHE A 282 -0.36 1.25 -7.44
CA PHE A 282 0.51 0.61 -8.41
C PHE A 282 -0.28 0.04 -9.59
N GLN A 283 -1.47 -0.50 -9.37
CA GLN A 283 -2.35 -0.96 -10.44
C GLN A 283 -2.69 0.17 -11.43
N GLN A 284 -3.00 1.37 -10.95
CA GLN A 284 -3.27 2.53 -11.81
C GLN A 284 -2.02 3.06 -12.53
N LEU A 285 -0.86 2.93 -11.91
CA LEU A 285 0.42 3.29 -12.50
C LEU A 285 0.78 2.32 -13.63
N ILE A 286 0.79 1.01 -13.35
CA ILE A 286 1.11 -0.04 -14.33
C ILE A 286 0.04 -0.12 -15.42
N GLY A 287 -1.23 0.19 -15.12
CA GLY A 287 -2.28 0.31 -16.14
C GLY A 287 -2.04 1.41 -17.18
N GLN A 288 -1.03 2.26 -16.97
CA GLN A 288 -0.58 3.29 -17.93
C GLN A 288 0.87 3.07 -18.34
N TRP A 289 1.31 1.80 -18.42
CA TRP A 289 2.68 1.41 -18.76
C TRP A 289 3.14 1.96 -20.11
N ASP A 290 2.23 2.17 -21.05
CA ASP A 290 2.48 2.81 -22.36
C ASP A 290 3.00 4.25 -22.26
N LYS A 291 2.86 4.89 -21.11
CA LYS A 291 3.32 6.26 -20.82
C LYS A 291 4.57 6.29 -19.96
N ILE A 292 5.01 5.16 -19.43
CA ILE A 292 6.12 5.05 -18.49
C ILE A 292 7.34 4.56 -19.26
N ASP A 293 8.48 5.21 -19.06
CA ASP A 293 9.78 4.79 -19.60
C ASP A 293 10.42 3.73 -18.70
N LYS A 294 10.48 4.01 -17.40
CA LYS A 294 10.98 3.07 -16.39
C LYS A 294 10.49 3.38 -15.00
N ILE A 295 10.55 2.37 -14.13
CA ILE A 295 10.41 2.50 -12.69
C ILE A 295 11.67 1.95 -12.03
N GLU A 296 12.30 2.74 -11.14
CA GLU A 296 13.37 2.26 -10.26
C GLU A 296 12.86 2.16 -8.83
N LEU A 297 13.14 1.04 -8.18
CA LEU A 297 12.79 0.77 -6.79
C LEU A 297 14.08 0.56 -6.02
N GLY A 298 14.23 1.23 -4.89
CA GLY A 298 15.44 1.21 -4.08
C GLY A 298 15.15 1.04 -2.61
N LEU A 299 15.78 0.05 -1.97
CA LEU A 299 15.83 -0.10 -0.53
C LEU A 299 17.10 0.56 0.00
N ARG A 300 16.91 1.55 0.87
CA ARG A 300 17.98 2.32 1.50
C ARG A 300 17.86 2.29 3.01
N ARG A 301 18.92 2.69 3.71
CA ARG A 301 18.89 2.96 5.15
C ARG A 301 19.37 4.38 5.47
N LEU A 302 18.70 5.01 6.43
CA LEU A 302 19.12 6.26 7.04
C LEU A 302 18.91 6.17 8.56
N GLY A 303 19.96 6.39 9.35
CA GLY A 303 19.87 6.35 10.82
C GLY A 303 19.30 5.04 11.38
N GLY A 304 19.64 3.90 10.76
CA GLY A 304 19.12 2.58 11.13
C GLY A 304 17.68 2.28 10.70
N ARG A 305 17.02 3.19 9.97
CA ARG A 305 15.66 3.00 9.46
C ARG A 305 15.66 2.69 7.97
N SER A 306 14.78 1.81 7.54
CA SER A 306 14.56 1.50 6.12
C SER A 306 13.85 2.64 5.42
N VAL A 307 14.30 2.97 4.22
CA VAL A 307 13.75 4.01 3.35
C VAL A 307 13.51 3.38 1.99
N LEU A 308 12.30 3.53 1.45
CA LEU A 308 11.97 3.06 0.11
C LEU A 308 11.98 4.25 -0.86
N THR A 309 12.77 4.15 -1.92
CA THR A 309 12.76 5.11 -3.04
C THR A 309 12.09 4.50 -4.25
N ILE A 310 11.17 5.24 -4.87
CA ILE A 310 10.49 4.87 -6.11
C ILE A 310 10.70 5.99 -7.11
N ASP A 311 11.52 5.74 -8.13
CA ASP A 311 11.72 6.70 -9.22
C ASP A 311 10.81 6.30 -10.39
N ILE A 312 9.91 7.19 -10.77
CA ILE A 312 8.99 6.99 -11.91
C ILE A 312 9.44 7.94 -13.01
N HIS A 313 9.78 7.38 -14.17
CA HIS A 313 10.13 8.14 -15.35
C HIS A 313 9.00 8.03 -16.37
N VAL A 314 8.34 9.15 -16.64
CA VAL A 314 7.26 9.27 -17.63
C VAL A 314 7.86 9.68 -18.97
N LEU A 315 7.37 9.09 -20.06
CA LEU A 315 7.80 9.41 -21.42
C LEU A 315 7.57 10.89 -21.75
N PRO A 316 8.43 11.53 -22.57
CA PRO A 316 8.27 12.93 -22.96
C PRO A 316 6.89 13.24 -23.54
N GLY A 317 6.29 14.34 -23.08
CA GLY A 317 4.96 14.78 -23.52
C GLY A 317 3.78 13.91 -23.04
N LYS A 318 4.03 12.90 -22.19
CA LYS A 318 2.99 12.07 -21.59
C LYS A 318 2.72 12.46 -20.14
N GLU A 319 1.55 12.05 -19.66
CA GLU A 319 1.14 12.20 -18.26
C GLU A 319 0.57 10.88 -17.75
N VAL A 320 1.09 10.41 -16.62
CA VAL A 320 0.48 9.32 -15.86
C VAL A 320 -0.43 9.93 -14.81
N ARG A 321 -1.69 9.49 -14.79
CA ARG A 321 -2.72 10.04 -13.90
C ARG A 321 -3.22 8.98 -12.94
N VAL A 322 -3.04 9.22 -11.65
CA VAL A 322 -3.52 8.36 -10.57
C VAL A 322 -4.70 9.06 -9.91
N ALA A 323 -5.91 8.54 -10.13
CA ALA A 323 -7.15 9.11 -9.63
C ALA A 323 -7.99 7.99 -9.02
N LYS A 324 -8.53 8.17 -7.82
CA LYS A 324 -9.42 7.15 -7.25
C LYS A 324 -10.83 7.26 -7.81
N ALA A 325 -11.52 6.12 -7.86
CA ALA A 325 -12.95 6.00 -8.14
C ALA A 325 -13.89 6.66 -7.08
N ILE A 326 -13.35 7.37 -6.08
CA ILE A 326 -14.16 8.08 -5.07
C ILE A 326 -14.38 9.51 -5.54
N VAL A 327 -15.65 9.92 -5.61
CA VAL A 327 -16.08 11.30 -5.87
C VAL A 327 -15.37 12.24 -4.90
N LEU A 328 -14.70 13.29 -5.42
CA LEU A 328 -13.88 14.27 -4.67
C LEU A 328 -12.47 13.83 -4.24
N GLN A 329 -11.81 12.89 -4.91
CA GLN A 329 -10.34 12.75 -4.73
C GLN A 329 -9.57 13.56 -5.78
N PRO A 330 -8.50 14.26 -5.40
CA PRO A 330 -7.66 14.94 -6.36
C PRO A 330 -6.89 13.91 -7.20
N THR A 331 -6.61 14.27 -8.44
CA THR A 331 -5.79 13.44 -9.33
C THR A 331 -4.33 13.76 -9.07
N LEU A 332 -3.50 12.74 -8.84
CA LEU A 332 -2.05 12.90 -8.89
C LEU A 332 -1.59 12.70 -10.33
N VAL A 333 -0.83 13.66 -10.86
CA VAL A 333 -0.31 13.63 -12.22
C VAL A 333 1.20 13.62 -12.19
N PHE A 334 1.80 12.57 -12.75
CA PHE A 334 3.24 12.41 -12.88
C PHE A 334 3.67 12.88 -14.26
N ARG A 335 4.71 13.72 -14.31
CA ARG A 335 5.37 14.22 -15.52
C ARG A 335 6.88 14.10 -15.36
N GLY A 336 7.59 13.80 -16.45
CA GLY A 336 9.05 13.62 -16.44
C GLY A 336 9.51 12.57 -15.42
N GLY A 337 10.69 12.77 -14.82
CA GLY A 337 11.18 11.91 -13.74
C GLY A 337 10.77 12.43 -12.36
N THR A 338 10.24 11.57 -11.50
CA THR A 338 9.99 11.91 -10.08
C THR A 338 10.46 10.80 -9.18
N ARG A 339 11.17 11.16 -8.11
CA ARG A 339 11.52 10.29 -7.00
C ARG A 339 10.51 10.45 -5.88
N ILE A 340 9.93 9.34 -5.45
CA ILE A 340 9.10 9.25 -4.25
C ILE A 340 9.96 8.61 -3.16
N VAL A 341 10.10 9.26 -2.01
CA VAL A 341 10.81 8.70 -0.86
C VAL A 341 9.80 8.41 0.23
N LEU A 342 9.65 7.13 0.58
CA LEU A 342 8.79 6.70 1.67
C LEU A 342 9.66 6.42 2.90
N MET A 343 9.44 7.20 3.94
CA MET A 343 10.00 6.98 5.26
C MET A 343 8.90 6.41 6.16
N PRO A 344 9.03 5.16 6.63
CA PRO A 344 8.08 4.54 7.52
C PRO A 344 8.04 5.25 8.88
N GLU A 345 7.01 4.94 9.65
CA GLU A 345 6.69 5.56 10.92
C GLU A 345 7.91 5.67 11.87
N SER A 346 8.28 6.90 12.23
CA SER A 346 9.30 7.16 13.26
C SER A 346 8.74 6.82 14.65
N PRO A 347 9.46 6.06 15.51
CA PRO A 347 9.05 5.82 16.90
C PRO A 347 8.87 7.09 17.74
N GLU A 348 9.58 8.17 17.37
CA GLU A 348 9.55 9.45 18.11
C GLU A 348 8.33 10.30 17.76
N THR A 349 7.90 10.29 16.49
CA THR A 349 6.84 11.19 16.00
C THR A 349 5.56 10.46 15.62
N ASN A 350 5.59 9.13 15.47
CA ASN A 350 4.52 8.31 14.87
C ASN A 350 4.03 8.84 13.51
N GLN A 351 4.94 9.45 12.74
CA GLN A 351 4.66 10.01 11.41
C GLN A 351 5.33 9.17 10.33
N THR A 352 4.54 8.84 9.30
CA THR A 352 5.03 8.39 8.00
C THR A 352 5.19 9.62 7.11
N ILE A 353 6.34 9.75 6.45
CA ILE A 353 6.66 10.87 5.57
C ILE A 353 6.85 10.33 4.16
N VAL A 354 6.21 10.99 3.19
CA VAL A 354 6.38 10.70 1.76
C VAL A 354 6.82 11.99 1.07
N THR A 355 8.05 12.06 0.57
CA THR A 355 8.53 13.20 -0.22
C THR A 355 8.46 12.90 -1.72
N PHE A 356 8.34 13.97 -2.51
CA PHE A 356 8.25 13.94 -3.96
C PHE A 356 9.31 14.89 -4.54
N ASP A 357 10.42 14.30 -4.94
CA ASP A 357 11.58 15.03 -5.45
C ASP A 357 11.62 14.96 -6.99
N PRO A 358 11.63 16.10 -7.68
CA PRO A 358 11.71 16.11 -9.14
C PRO A 358 13.08 15.61 -9.61
N ILE A 359 13.10 14.80 -10.67
CA ILE A 359 14.32 14.40 -11.38
C ILE A 359 14.33 15.13 -12.72
N GLY A 360 15.26 16.07 -12.89
CA GLY A 360 15.29 16.97 -14.04
C GLY A 360 14.07 17.90 -14.04
N GLU A 361 13.34 17.95 -15.15
CA GLU A 361 12.12 18.77 -15.30
C GLU A 361 10.84 18.07 -14.82
N GLY A 362 10.94 16.91 -14.15
CA GLY A 362 9.77 16.18 -13.71
C GLY A 362 9.03 16.81 -12.54
N ALA A 363 7.79 16.38 -12.32
CA ALA A 363 6.95 16.85 -11.22
C ALA A 363 5.81 15.86 -10.92
N VAL A 364 5.34 15.87 -9.68
CA VAL A 364 4.06 15.29 -9.28
C VAL A 364 3.10 16.41 -8.92
N GLU A 365 2.06 16.57 -9.72
CA GLU A 365 1.04 17.60 -9.52
C GLU A 365 -0.22 17.00 -8.88
N MET A 366 -0.68 17.60 -7.79
CA MET A 366 -2.02 17.36 -7.29
C MET A 366 -2.99 18.29 -8.02
N ARG A 367 -3.89 17.71 -8.80
CA ARG A 367 -4.89 18.44 -9.59
C ARG A 367 -6.30 18.25 -9.07
N PHE A 368 -6.95 19.37 -8.76
CA PHE A 368 -8.36 19.42 -8.39
C PHE A 368 -9.21 19.65 -9.64
N GLU A 369 -9.44 18.57 -10.40
CA GLU A 369 -10.12 18.59 -11.71
C GLU A 369 -11.53 18.01 -11.64
N GLY A 370 -12.43 18.49 -12.49
CA GLY A 370 -13.79 17.98 -12.62
C GLY A 370 -14.84 18.94 -12.06
N MET A 371 -16.10 18.74 -12.49
CA MET A 371 -17.22 19.64 -12.21
C MET A 371 -17.38 19.92 -10.71
N THR A 372 -17.17 18.92 -9.86
CA THR A 372 -17.32 19.08 -8.41
C THR A 372 -16.28 20.04 -7.81
N TYR A 373 -15.02 19.96 -8.25
CA TYR A 373 -13.98 20.89 -7.82
C TYR A 373 -14.15 22.27 -8.45
N SER A 374 -14.64 22.35 -9.69
CA SER A 374 -15.00 23.63 -10.30
C SER A 374 -16.11 24.33 -9.53
N MET A 375 -17.16 23.61 -9.12
CA MET A 375 -18.23 24.16 -8.28
C MET A 375 -17.71 24.51 -6.88
N ALA A 376 -16.91 23.65 -6.26
CA ALA A 376 -16.29 23.97 -4.97
C ALA A 376 -15.43 25.24 -5.04
N ARG A 377 -14.63 25.41 -6.11
CA ARG A 377 -13.83 26.63 -6.36
C ARG A 377 -14.68 27.88 -6.51
N LEU A 378 -15.80 27.79 -7.23
CA LEU A 378 -16.69 28.92 -7.48
C LEU A 378 -17.45 29.36 -6.23
N PHE A 379 -17.83 28.42 -5.35
CA PHE A 379 -18.81 28.70 -4.29
C PHE A 379 -18.29 28.54 -2.85
N ALA A 380 -17.15 27.87 -2.62
CA ALA A 380 -16.78 27.45 -1.26
C ALA A 380 -15.27 27.41 -0.94
N PHE A 381 -14.39 27.09 -1.90
CA PHE A 381 -13.02 26.66 -1.58
C PHE A 381 -11.98 26.97 -2.68
N PRO A 382 -11.02 27.90 -2.49
CA PRO A 382 -10.06 28.27 -3.53
C PRO A 382 -8.87 27.31 -3.61
N LEU A 383 -9.15 26.00 -3.74
CA LEU A 383 -8.11 24.98 -3.91
C LEU A 383 -7.36 25.23 -5.21
N SER A 384 -6.06 25.53 -5.15
CA SER A 384 -5.20 25.58 -6.33
C SER A 384 -4.50 24.25 -6.50
N SER A 385 -4.46 23.75 -7.73
CA SER A 385 -3.58 22.64 -8.10
C SER A 385 -2.12 23.07 -7.90
N GLY A 386 -1.22 22.13 -7.64
CA GLY A 386 0.20 22.44 -7.42
C GLY A 386 1.07 21.19 -7.39
N ALA A 387 2.39 21.39 -7.50
CA ALA A 387 3.39 20.35 -7.35
C ALA A 387 3.45 19.90 -5.88
N VAL A 388 3.22 18.62 -5.62
CA VAL A 388 3.34 18.03 -4.29
C VAL A 388 4.82 17.92 -3.95
N ARG A 389 5.20 18.34 -2.75
CA ARG A 389 6.56 18.20 -2.21
C ARG A 389 6.63 17.16 -1.13
N GLU A 390 5.64 17.15 -0.23
CA GLU A 390 5.65 16.24 0.91
C GLU A 390 4.24 15.93 1.41
N VAL A 391 4.02 14.68 1.81
CA VAL A 391 2.84 14.22 2.52
C VAL A 391 3.27 13.63 3.84
N ARG A 392 2.76 14.17 4.94
CA ARG A 392 2.95 13.64 6.30
C ARG A 392 1.67 12.98 6.74
N VAL A 393 1.76 11.75 7.22
CA VAL A 393 0.61 11.05 7.78
C VAL A 393 0.94 10.62 9.20
N PHE A 394 0.15 11.09 10.15
CA PHE A 394 0.15 10.64 11.52
C PHE A 394 -1.10 9.81 11.75
N THR A 395 -0.91 8.58 12.25
CA THR A 395 -2.01 7.71 12.61
C THR A 395 -1.86 7.28 14.06
N HIS A 396 -2.90 7.48 14.86
CA HIS A 396 -2.93 7.05 16.24
C HIS A 396 -4.20 6.27 16.53
N VAL A 397 -4.05 5.08 17.11
CA VAL A 397 -5.15 4.23 17.57
C VAL A 397 -4.97 4.01 19.07
N PRO A 398 -5.61 4.81 19.94
CA PRO A 398 -5.56 4.56 21.37
C PRO A 398 -6.10 3.17 21.73
N LYS A 399 -5.68 2.63 22.88
CA LYS A 399 -6.10 1.33 23.43
C LYS A 399 -7.63 1.16 23.61
N ARG A 400 -8.45 2.20 23.38
CA ARG A 400 -9.92 2.20 23.53
C ARG A 400 -10.73 2.32 22.22
N GLY A 401 -10.11 2.03 21.07
CA GLY A 401 -10.87 1.87 19.80
C GLY A 401 -11.12 3.15 19.01
N ASP A 402 -10.69 4.30 19.52
CA ASP A 402 -10.65 5.53 18.73
C ASP A 402 -9.59 5.40 17.61
N SER A 403 -9.80 6.07 16.49
CA SER A 403 -8.78 6.18 15.43
C SER A 403 -8.65 7.63 15.02
N VAL A 404 -7.43 8.15 15.09
CA VAL A 404 -7.07 9.49 14.66
C VAL A 404 -6.16 9.37 13.45
N ILE A 405 -6.52 10.06 12.37
CA ILE A 405 -5.69 10.22 11.18
C ILE A 405 -5.50 11.71 10.97
N ASN A 406 -4.24 12.13 10.95
CA ASN A 406 -3.82 13.46 10.54
C ASN A 406 -2.99 13.32 9.27
N ALA A 407 -3.33 14.07 8.23
CA ALA A 407 -2.52 14.17 7.03
C ALA A 407 -2.22 15.63 6.73
N VAL A 408 -0.97 15.93 6.39
CA VAL A 408 -0.54 17.25 5.91
C VAL A 408 0.05 17.05 4.52
N VAL A 409 -0.38 17.86 3.56
CA VAL A 409 0.16 17.89 2.20
C VAL A 409 0.76 19.26 1.94
N LEU A 410 2.04 19.28 1.60
CA LEU A 410 2.79 20.47 1.23
C LEU A 410 2.88 20.52 -0.30
N MET A 411 2.40 21.60 -0.90
CA MET A 411 2.38 21.79 -2.35
C MET A 411 2.84 23.18 -2.76
N GLU A 412 3.38 23.30 -3.97
CA GLU A 412 3.74 24.56 -4.60
C GLU A 412 2.83 24.82 -5.81
N ALA A 413 2.07 25.92 -5.78
CA ALA A 413 1.22 26.30 -6.91
C ALA A 413 2.07 26.77 -8.09
N THR A 414 1.71 26.32 -9.31
CA THR A 414 2.44 26.61 -10.55
C THR A 414 2.26 28.04 -11.07
N ASP A 415 1.21 28.75 -10.65
CA ASP A 415 0.85 30.07 -11.18
C ASP A 415 0.62 31.10 -10.07
N THR A 416 1.72 31.67 -9.55
CA THR A 416 1.60 32.88 -8.74
C THR A 416 2.79 33.84 -8.88
N ARG A 417 2.51 35.12 -9.14
CA ARG A 417 3.41 36.28 -8.90
C ARG A 417 3.71 36.54 -7.40
N LYS A 418 3.46 35.56 -6.52
CA LYS A 418 3.52 35.62 -5.05
C LYS A 418 4.03 34.28 -4.52
N ASP A 419 4.19 34.18 -3.20
CA ASP A 419 4.58 32.95 -2.49
C ASP A 419 3.72 31.72 -2.93
N PRO A 420 4.37 30.69 -3.54
CA PRO A 420 3.70 29.55 -4.15
C PRO A 420 3.24 28.50 -3.13
N ARG A 421 3.67 28.59 -1.87
CA ARG A 421 3.44 27.57 -0.85
C ARG A 421 1.96 27.40 -0.53
N ARG A 422 1.52 26.14 -0.46
CA ARG A 422 0.15 25.71 -0.12
C ARG A 422 0.20 24.55 0.85
N VAL A 423 -0.56 24.64 1.93
CA VAL A 423 -0.65 23.56 2.92
C VAL A 423 -2.09 23.07 2.97
N LEU A 424 -2.28 21.76 2.82
CA LEU A 424 -3.54 21.09 3.10
C LEU A 424 -3.39 20.26 4.36
N VAL A 425 -4.29 20.44 5.31
CA VAL A 425 -4.34 19.66 6.55
C VAL A 425 -5.68 18.93 6.59
N PHE A 426 -5.64 17.63 6.82
CA PHE A 426 -6.79 16.78 7.00
C PHE A 426 -6.71 16.08 8.36
N HIS A 427 -7.80 16.11 9.09
CA HIS A 427 -7.97 15.48 10.39
C HIS A 427 -9.24 14.62 10.34
N ASP A 428 -9.14 13.34 10.68
CA ASP A 428 -10.28 12.42 10.84
C ASP A 428 -10.13 11.69 12.17
N VAL A 429 -11.06 11.95 13.09
CA VAL A 429 -11.20 11.26 14.37
C VAL A 429 -12.46 10.44 14.32
N ARG A 430 -12.32 9.15 14.54
CA ARG A 430 -13.45 8.23 14.68
C ARG A 430 -13.44 7.70 16.09
N ARG A 431 -14.49 7.98 16.85
CA ARG A 431 -14.71 7.36 18.14
C ARG A 431 -15.50 6.09 17.96
N ARG A 432 -14.99 5.00 18.51
CA ARG A 432 -15.68 3.70 18.49
C ARG A 432 -16.04 3.29 19.90
N GLN A 433 -17.22 2.74 20.05
CA GLN A 433 -17.68 2.15 21.30
C GLN A 433 -17.93 0.66 21.07
N GLN A 434 -17.57 -0.15 22.06
CA GLN A 434 -17.97 -1.55 22.07
C GLN A 434 -19.46 -1.62 22.41
N VAL A 435 -20.26 -2.10 21.48
CA VAL A 435 -21.68 -2.32 21.66
C VAL A 435 -21.92 -3.81 21.76
N ARG A 436 -22.58 -4.24 22.85
CA ARG A 436 -23.00 -5.62 23.02
C ARG A 436 -24.28 -5.84 22.22
N THR A 437 -24.22 -6.67 21.20
CA THR A 437 -25.38 -7.19 20.46
C THR A 437 -25.83 -8.50 21.11
N ALA A 438 -26.93 -9.08 20.60
CA ALA A 438 -27.47 -10.34 21.11
C ALA A 438 -26.48 -11.52 21.04
N PHE A 439 -25.50 -11.45 20.13
CA PHE A 439 -24.60 -12.56 19.84
C PHE A 439 -23.11 -12.19 19.86
N ALA A 440 -22.74 -10.90 19.94
CA ALA A 440 -21.35 -10.46 19.89
C ALA A 440 -21.11 -9.13 20.60
N VAL A 441 -19.84 -8.80 20.88
CA VAL A 441 -19.43 -7.45 21.24
C VAL A 441 -18.72 -6.86 20.02
N GLU A 442 -19.33 -5.84 19.41
CA GLU A 442 -18.84 -5.25 18.17
C GLU A 442 -18.45 -3.78 18.35
N PRO A 443 -17.32 -3.32 17.78
CA PRO A 443 -16.94 -1.91 17.80
C PRO A 443 -17.77 -1.13 16.78
N VAL A 444 -18.68 -0.28 17.26
CA VAL A 444 -19.50 0.61 16.43
C VAL A 444 -18.90 2.01 16.44
N THR A 445 -18.80 2.66 15.28
CA THR A 445 -18.37 4.07 15.21
C THR A 445 -19.52 4.96 15.68
N VAL A 446 -19.36 5.60 16.83
CA VAL A 446 -20.41 6.41 17.47
C VAL A 446 -20.30 7.88 17.12
N ARG A 447 -19.10 8.36 16.81
CA ARG A 447 -18.85 9.74 16.41
C ARG A 447 -17.72 9.81 15.39
N THR A 448 -17.91 10.66 14.39
CA THR A 448 -16.88 11.04 13.41
C THR A 448 -16.68 12.54 13.47
N GLU A 449 -15.44 12.97 13.61
CA GLU A 449 -15.04 14.37 13.58
C GLU A 449 -14.00 14.56 12.47
N GLN A 450 -14.31 15.41 11.51
CA GLN A 450 -13.48 15.66 10.35
C GLN A 450 -13.17 17.14 10.27
N ALA A 451 -11.89 17.48 10.18
CA ALA A 451 -11.44 18.84 9.90
C ALA A 451 -10.59 18.87 8.64
N PHE A 452 -10.77 19.91 7.84
CA PHE A 452 -10.00 20.17 6.65
C PHE A 452 -9.58 21.63 6.66
N SER A 453 -8.28 21.88 6.59
CA SER A 453 -7.74 23.24 6.48
C SER A 453 -6.88 23.38 5.24
N TYR A 454 -6.97 24.53 4.60
CA TYR A 454 -6.13 24.91 3.47
C TYR A 454 -5.54 26.28 3.71
N LEU A 455 -4.23 26.38 3.58
CA LEU A 455 -3.48 27.60 3.81
C LEU A 455 -2.77 28.00 2.52
N ASN A 456 -2.77 29.31 2.27
CA ASN A 456 -1.86 29.95 1.34
C ASN A 456 -1.27 31.20 1.98
N ALA A 457 -0.41 31.91 1.25
CA ALA A 457 0.28 33.12 1.73
C ALA A 457 -0.63 34.28 2.19
N ARG A 458 -1.95 34.20 2.03
CA ARG A 458 -2.87 35.27 2.43
C ARG A 458 -3.89 34.83 3.47
N ARG A 459 -4.38 33.60 3.37
CA ARG A 459 -5.57 33.15 4.08
C ARG A 459 -5.52 31.68 4.42
N ARG A 460 -6.29 31.33 5.46
CA ARG A 460 -6.68 29.99 5.84
C ARG A 460 -8.18 29.78 5.64
N TRP A 461 -8.55 28.65 5.07
CA TRP A 461 -9.92 28.16 4.99
C TRP A 461 -10.02 26.89 5.82
N THR A 462 -10.96 26.83 6.75
CA THR A 462 -11.14 25.66 7.61
C THR A 462 -12.59 25.20 7.55
N TYR A 463 -12.77 23.94 7.17
CA TYR A 463 -14.03 23.22 7.26
C TYR A 463 -13.96 22.22 8.41
N HIS A 464 -14.98 22.21 9.26
CA HIS A 464 -15.09 21.28 10.38
C HIS A 464 -16.48 20.65 10.40
N ARG A 465 -16.52 19.33 10.60
CA ARG A 465 -17.75 18.55 10.62
C ARG A 465 -17.70 17.53 11.74
N ILE A 466 -18.70 17.57 12.61
CA ILE A 466 -18.97 16.52 13.60
C ILE A 466 -20.24 15.78 13.18
N LYS A 467 -20.18 14.44 13.16
CA LYS A 467 -21.32 13.57 12.93
C LYS A 467 -21.45 12.59 14.08
N GLU A 468 -22.57 12.64 14.80
CA GLU A 468 -22.97 11.61 15.76
C GLU A 468 -23.77 10.53 15.00
N LEU A 469 -23.44 9.26 15.21
CA LEU A 469 -23.93 8.13 14.42
C LEU A 469 -24.90 7.21 15.18
N VAL A 470 -25.08 7.45 16.49
CA VAL A 470 -26.06 6.74 17.30
C VAL A 470 -27.17 7.73 17.69
N PRO A 471 -28.45 7.46 17.37
CA PRO A 471 -29.55 8.22 17.94
C PRO A 471 -29.63 7.95 19.45
N ARG A 472 -29.81 9.00 20.25
CA ARG A 472 -30.01 8.91 21.70
C ARG A 472 -31.19 8.03 22.06
#